data_AF-A0A914S8R6-F1
#
_entry.id   AF-A0A914S8R6-F1
#
_cell.length_a   1.000
_cell.length_b   1.000
_cell.length_c   1.000
_cell.angle_alpha   90.00
_cell.angle_beta   90.00
_cell.angle_gamma   90.00
#
_symmetry.space_group_name_H-M   'P 1'
#
loop_
_entity.id
_entity.type
_entity.pdbx_description
1 polymer ?
#
loop_
_entity_poly.entity_id
_entity_poly.type
_entity_poly.pdbx_seq_one_letter_code
_entity_poly.pdbx_strand_id
1 'polypeptide(L)'
;VVGYALLGAVVFRAVEGPHETSVQSQVTTARQKAVNIAWNATFRVNKLDRAQWERTVHAQVKRFQHKCLWAIKRGYDGKEFGVSAQWTFTGAFLYSLTVITTIGYGNTSAKTYFGKTLTILFAIIDLLTARAQLDQLEVKESVEAQLQRISVPLSLVFFTMFAYLVAGSIIFCVWEGWTFLDSFYFCYISLTTIGLLVFEGFVQFFLLIRKH
;
A
#
# COMPACT_ATOMS: atom_id res chain seq x y z
N VAL A 1 14.05 -11.69 14.92
CA VAL A 1 12.75 -11.66 14.21
C VAL A 1 11.68 -10.91 15.00
N VAL A 2 11.23 -11.41 16.17
CA VAL A 2 10.13 -10.77 16.94
C VAL A 2 10.43 -9.32 17.32
N GLY A 3 11.63 -9.01 17.83
CA GLY A 3 12.03 -7.63 18.17
C GLY A 3 12.02 -6.67 16.97
N TYR A 4 12.40 -7.15 15.79
CA TYR A 4 12.40 -6.36 14.55
C TYR A 4 10.96 -6.09 14.06
N ALA A 5 10.08 -7.09 14.16
CA ALA A 5 8.65 -6.93 13.86
C ALA A 5 7.96 -5.95 14.83
N LEU A 6 8.33 -5.96 16.12
CA LEU A 6 7.82 -5.00 17.11
C LEU A 6 8.28 -3.57 16.81
N LEU A 7 9.55 -3.39 16.44
CA LEU A 7 10.08 -2.09 16.03
C LEU A 7 9.37 -1.57 14.77
N GLY A 8 9.20 -2.43 13.76
CA GLY A 8 8.43 -2.11 12.56
C GLY A 8 7.00 -1.70 12.91
N ALA A 9 6.32 -2.41 13.81
CA ALA A 9 4.96 -2.10 14.23
C ALA A 9 4.83 -0.67 14.80
N VAL A 10 5.79 -0.25 15.63
CA VAL A 10 5.82 1.09 16.21
C VAL A 10 6.04 2.14 15.13
N VAL A 11 7.03 1.93 14.25
CA VAL A 11 7.40 2.87 13.18
C VAL A 11 6.25 3.03 12.17
N PHE A 12 5.72 1.94 11.63
CA PHE A 12 4.67 2.01 10.62
C PHE A 12 3.36 2.57 11.19
N ARG A 13 2.99 2.21 12.42
CA ARG A 13 1.83 2.81 13.08
C ARG A 13 1.99 4.32 13.24
N ALA A 14 3.18 4.79 13.60
CA ALA A 14 3.46 6.21 13.77
C ALA A 14 3.40 6.99 12.44
N VAL A 15 3.86 6.38 11.35
CA VAL A 15 3.92 7.02 10.02
C VAL A 15 2.57 6.98 9.29
N GLU A 16 1.90 5.82 9.28
CA GLU A 16 0.71 5.61 8.46
C GLU A 16 -0.61 5.86 9.22
N GLY A 17 -0.63 5.66 10.53
CA GLY A 17 -1.84 5.83 11.36
C GLY A 17 -2.47 7.22 11.28
N PRO A 18 -1.69 8.33 11.40
CA PRO A 18 -2.22 9.68 11.26
C PRO A 18 -2.76 9.97 9.85
N HIS A 19 -2.12 9.43 8.81
CA HIS A 19 -2.56 9.62 7.41
C HIS A 19 -3.88 8.90 7.15
N GLU A 20 -4.03 7.64 7.58
CA GLU A 20 -5.28 6.88 7.47
C GLU A 20 -6.45 7.64 8.15
N THR A 21 -6.23 8.06 9.39
CA THR A 21 -7.19 8.82 10.18
C THR A 21 -7.62 10.11 9.47
N SER A 22 -6.66 10.86 8.93
CA SER A 22 -6.94 12.11 8.23
C SER A 22 -7.81 11.91 6.99
N VAL A 23 -7.49 10.89 6.18
CA VAL A 23 -8.24 10.59 4.96
C VAL A 23 -9.65 10.09 5.28
N GLN A 24 -9.80 9.16 6.23
CA GLN A 24 -11.10 8.65 6.66
C GLN A 24 -11.99 9.75 7.25
N SER A 25 -11.41 10.64 8.08
CA SER A 25 -12.11 11.78 8.66
C SER A 25 -12.61 12.74 7.58
N GLN A 26 -11.76 13.10 6.61
CA GLN A 26 -12.13 13.99 5.50
C GLN A 26 -13.30 13.44 4.66
N VAL A 27 -13.29 12.13 4.36
CA VAL A 27 -14.39 11.49 3.61
C VAL A 27 -15.67 11.46 4.45
N THR A 28 -15.56 11.12 5.73
CA THR A 28 -16.71 11.06 6.66
C THR A 28 -17.36 12.44 6.80
N THR A 29 -16.56 13.50 7.00
CA THR A 29 -17.05 14.88 7.08
C THR A 29 -17.65 15.34 5.74
N ALA A 30 -17.02 15.00 4.61
CA ALA A 30 -17.57 15.34 3.29
C ALA A 30 -18.92 14.66 3.03
N ARG A 31 -19.06 13.40 3.43
CA ARG A 31 -20.30 12.63 3.36
C ARG A 31 -21.38 13.28 4.23
N GLN A 32 -21.06 13.56 5.50
CA GLN A 32 -22.01 14.19 6.42
C GLN A 32 -22.46 15.56 5.91
N LYS A 33 -21.55 16.35 5.34
CA LYS A 33 -21.88 17.64 4.72
C LYS A 33 -22.82 17.47 3.54
N ALA A 34 -22.59 16.50 2.66
CA ALA A 34 -23.46 16.22 1.52
C ALA A 34 -24.87 15.79 1.98
N VAL A 35 -24.95 14.89 2.96
CA VAL A 35 -26.21 14.44 3.56
C VAL A 35 -26.96 15.60 4.20
N ASN A 36 -26.30 16.42 5.01
CA ASN A 36 -26.94 17.57 5.68
C ASN A 36 -27.47 18.60 4.67
N ILE A 37 -26.74 18.86 3.58
CA ILE A 37 -27.20 19.80 2.55
C ILE A 37 -28.36 19.20 1.76
N ALA A 38 -28.31 17.91 1.40
CA ALA A 38 -29.41 17.23 0.73
C ALA A 38 -30.67 17.22 1.60
N TRP A 39 -30.52 16.94 2.90
CA TRP A 39 -31.59 17.00 3.88
C TRP A 39 -32.21 18.39 3.97
N ASN A 40 -31.39 19.44 4.18
CA ASN A 40 -31.88 20.81 4.25
C ASN A 40 -32.57 21.26 2.94
N ALA A 41 -32.09 20.79 1.78
CA ALA A 41 -32.74 21.06 0.50
C ALA A 41 -34.15 20.46 0.41
N THR A 42 -34.39 19.28 1.02
CA THR A 42 -35.72 18.64 1.08
C THR A 42 -36.74 19.47 1.86
N PHE A 43 -36.33 20.16 2.93
CA PHE A 43 -37.23 21.00 3.73
C PHE A 43 -37.37 22.43 3.20
N ARG A 44 -36.33 22.97 2.55
CA ARG A 44 -36.29 24.38 2.11
C ARG A 44 -36.76 24.62 0.70
N VAL A 45 -36.66 23.62 -0.19
CA VAL A 45 -37.14 23.75 -1.56
C VAL A 45 -38.57 23.23 -1.60
N ASN A 46 -39.49 24.08 -2.04
CA ASN A 46 -40.89 23.74 -2.16
C ASN A 46 -41.05 22.56 -3.14
N LYS A 47 -41.93 21.59 -2.84
CA LYS A 47 -42.09 20.30 -3.56
C LYS A 47 -42.36 20.45 -5.08
N LEU A 48 -42.70 21.66 -5.52
CA LEU A 48 -43.14 22.02 -6.88
C LEU A 48 -41.98 22.40 -7.84
N ASP A 49 -40.80 22.78 -7.35
CA ASP A 49 -39.61 23.02 -8.20
C ASP A 49 -38.58 21.89 -8.05
N ARG A 50 -38.97 20.73 -8.59
CA ARG A 50 -38.12 19.53 -8.66
C ARG A 50 -36.77 19.83 -9.32
N ALA A 51 -36.73 20.68 -10.34
CA ALA A 51 -35.53 20.99 -11.09
C ALA A 51 -34.49 21.76 -10.25
N GLN A 52 -34.91 22.64 -9.35
CA GLN A 52 -34.00 23.34 -8.44
C GLN A 52 -33.46 22.42 -7.33
N TRP A 53 -34.31 21.54 -6.79
CA TRP A 53 -33.86 20.52 -5.83
C TRP A 53 -32.86 19.56 -6.47
N GLU A 54 -33.16 19.03 -7.65
CA GLU A 54 -32.29 18.11 -8.40
C GLU A 54 -30.93 18.75 -8.68
N ARG A 55 -30.89 20.00 -9.16
CA ARG A 55 -29.63 20.72 -9.39
C ARG A 55 -28.78 20.85 -8.12
N THR A 56 -29.41 21.17 -6.99
CA THR A 56 -28.72 21.36 -5.70
C THR A 56 -28.12 20.04 -5.21
N VAL A 57 -28.91 18.96 -5.21
CA VAL A 57 -28.47 17.64 -4.77
C VAL A 57 -27.41 17.08 -5.71
N HIS A 58 -27.62 17.17 -7.02
CA HIS A 58 -26.66 16.69 -8.02
C HIS A 58 -25.30 17.40 -7.88
N ALA A 59 -25.29 18.71 -7.63
CA ALA A 59 -24.05 19.45 -7.38
C ALA A 59 -23.32 18.97 -6.11
N GLN A 60 -24.04 18.66 -5.03
CA GLN A 60 -23.42 18.13 -3.81
C GLN A 60 -22.91 16.70 -4.00
N VAL A 61 -23.67 15.84 -4.68
CA VAL A 61 -23.25 14.48 -5.01
C VAL A 61 -21.97 14.51 -5.83
N LYS A 62 -21.89 15.35 -6.87
CA LYS A 62 -20.69 15.51 -7.70
C LYS A 62 -19.48 16.00 -6.89
N ARG A 63 -19.69 16.94 -5.95
CA ARG A 63 -18.63 17.40 -5.03
C ARG A 63 -18.15 16.29 -4.09
N PHE A 64 -19.07 15.51 -3.54
CA PHE A 64 -18.72 14.36 -2.70
C PHE A 64 -17.97 13.29 -3.49
N GLN A 65 -18.45 12.95 -4.69
CA GLN A 65 -17.79 12.02 -5.60
C GLN A 65 -16.35 12.46 -5.89
N HIS A 66 -16.13 13.74 -6.20
CA HIS A 66 -14.78 14.25 -6.47
C HIS A 66 -13.86 14.14 -5.23
N LYS A 67 -14.36 14.48 -4.03
CA LYS A 67 -13.61 14.32 -2.78
C LYS A 67 -13.32 12.85 -2.45
N CYS A 68 -14.28 11.97 -2.68
CA CYS A 68 -14.15 10.54 -2.47
C CYS A 68 -13.11 9.94 -3.42
N LEU A 69 -13.16 10.28 -4.72
CA LEU A 69 -12.16 9.86 -5.71
C LEU A 69 -10.75 10.33 -5.32
N TRP A 70 -10.61 11.57 -4.88
CA TRP A 70 -9.32 12.09 -4.37
C TRP A 70 -8.84 11.33 -3.14
N ALA A 71 -9.74 10.97 -2.22
CA ALA A 71 -9.39 10.17 -1.05
C ALA A 71 -8.97 8.75 -1.45
N ILE A 72 -9.68 8.11 -2.40
CA ILE A 72 -9.32 6.78 -2.94
C ILE A 72 -7.93 6.82 -3.57
N LYS A 73 -7.61 7.86 -4.35
CA LYS A 73 -6.24 8.07 -4.89
C LYS A 73 -5.18 8.18 -3.80
N ARG A 74 -5.53 8.68 -2.61
CA ARG A 74 -4.64 8.76 -1.44
C ARG A 74 -4.61 7.49 -0.58
N GLY A 75 -5.31 6.44 -1.00
CA GLY A 75 -5.34 5.14 -0.33
C GLY A 75 -6.54 4.91 0.58
N TYR A 76 -7.63 5.66 0.44
CA TYR A 76 -8.88 5.38 1.15
C TYR A 76 -9.48 4.03 0.73
N ASP A 77 -9.85 3.22 1.71
CA ASP A 77 -10.32 1.84 1.53
C ASP A 77 -11.85 1.69 1.67
N GLY A 78 -12.58 2.79 1.76
CA GLY A 78 -14.04 2.76 1.92
C GLY A 78 -14.53 2.51 3.34
N LYS A 79 -13.63 2.32 4.32
CA LYS A 79 -14.00 2.06 5.71
C LYS A 79 -14.29 3.37 6.45
N GLU A 80 -15.12 3.28 7.48
CA GLU A 80 -15.48 4.42 8.30
C GLU A 80 -14.41 4.73 9.35
N PHE A 81 -14.28 6.01 9.68
CA PHE A 81 -13.34 6.48 10.69
C PHE A 81 -13.55 5.74 12.03
N GLY A 82 -12.49 5.11 12.54
CA GLY A 82 -12.48 4.45 13.85
C GLY A 82 -13.17 3.08 13.93
N VAL A 83 -13.93 2.66 12.91
CA VAL A 83 -14.64 1.36 12.92
C VAL A 83 -13.73 0.21 12.47
N SER A 84 -12.79 0.47 11.56
CA SER A 84 -11.92 -0.57 10.99
C SER A 84 -10.56 -0.02 10.59
N ALA A 85 -9.86 0.58 11.56
CA ALA A 85 -8.51 1.08 11.36
C ALA A 85 -7.55 -0.07 11.01
N GLN A 86 -6.86 0.04 9.87
CA GLN A 86 -5.86 -0.93 9.43
C GLN A 86 -4.55 -0.77 10.21
N TRP A 87 -4.17 0.47 10.54
CA TRP A 87 -2.92 0.78 11.26
C TRP A 87 -3.08 0.77 12.78
N THR A 88 -3.69 -0.30 13.31
CA THR A 88 -3.60 -0.63 14.74
C THR A 88 -2.22 -1.23 15.06
N PHE A 89 -1.88 -1.37 16.35
CA PHE A 89 -0.63 -2.03 16.74
C PHE A 89 -0.53 -3.45 16.16
N THR A 90 -1.60 -4.24 16.29
CA THR A 90 -1.68 -5.59 15.73
C THR A 90 -1.59 -5.58 14.21
N GLY A 91 -2.27 -4.64 13.53
CA GLY A 91 -2.19 -4.50 12.08
C GLY A 91 -0.79 -4.14 11.59
N ALA A 92 -0.11 -3.21 12.25
CA ALA A 92 1.26 -2.81 11.92
C ALA A 92 2.30 -3.90 12.24
N PHE A 93 2.07 -4.69 13.30
CA PHE A 93 2.89 -5.85 13.64
C PHE A 93 2.75 -6.95 12.58
N LEU A 94 1.52 -7.28 12.19
CA LEU A 94 1.27 -8.25 11.12
C LEU A 94 1.84 -7.75 9.79
N TYR A 95 1.72 -6.47 9.48
CA TYR A 95 2.35 -5.88 8.30
C TYR A 95 3.88 -6.07 8.33
N SER A 96 4.54 -5.73 9.44
CA SER A 96 5.99 -5.92 9.60
C SER A 96 6.38 -7.40 9.47
N LEU A 97 5.60 -8.31 10.05
CA LEU A 97 5.81 -9.76 9.90
C LEU A 97 5.66 -10.21 8.45
N THR A 98 4.70 -9.68 7.68
CA THR A 98 4.56 -10.01 6.25
C THR A 98 5.69 -9.50 5.40
N VAL A 99 6.30 -8.36 5.76
CA VAL A 99 7.49 -7.83 5.09
C VAL A 99 8.68 -8.76 5.34
N ILE A 100 8.89 -9.14 6.61
CA ILE A 100 10.00 -10.03 7.01
C ILE A 100 9.84 -11.43 6.41
N THR A 101 8.64 -12.00 6.48
CA THR A 101 8.38 -13.38 6.01
C THR A 101 8.13 -13.47 4.50
N THR A 102 8.07 -12.33 3.80
CA THR A 102 7.77 -12.22 2.36
C THR A 102 6.43 -12.84 1.93
N ILE A 103 5.52 -13.13 2.87
CA ILE A 103 4.22 -13.77 2.60
C ILE A 103 3.24 -12.78 1.94
N GLY A 104 3.06 -11.59 2.53
CA GLY A 104 2.21 -10.52 1.98
C GLY A 104 0.69 -10.83 1.96
N TYR A 105 -0.02 -10.68 3.08
CA TYR A 105 -1.47 -10.99 3.16
C TYR A 105 -2.43 -9.98 2.49
N GLY A 106 -1.96 -9.01 1.72
CA GLY A 106 -2.79 -8.08 0.93
C GLY A 106 -3.73 -7.11 1.67
N ASN A 107 -3.99 -7.32 2.96
CA ASN A 107 -5.00 -6.57 3.72
C ASN A 107 -4.54 -5.16 4.16
N THR A 108 -3.23 -4.95 4.31
CA THR A 108 -2.64 -3.67 4.75
C THR A 108 -1.42 -3.34 3.88
N SER A 109 -1.34 -2.10 3.38
CA SER A 109 -0.21 -1.63 2.58
C SER A 109 0.12 -0.17 2.88
N ALA A 110 1.42 0.15 2.94
CA ALA A 110 1.89 1.52 3.14
C ALA A 110 1.43 2.43 1.99
N LYS A 111 0.77 3.55 2.33
CA LYS A 111 0.24 4.51 1.36
C LYS A 111 1.06 5.79 1.31
N THR A 112 1.79 6.12 2.38
CA THR A 112 2.63 7.33 2.44
C THR A 112 3.97 7.12 1.74
N TYR A 113 4.56 8.21 1.25
CA TYR A 113 5.91 8.19 0.68
C TYR A 113 6.96 7.66 1.67
N PHE A 114 6.85 8.09 2.94
CA PHE A 114 7.74 7.62 4.01
C PHE A 114 7.53 6.14 4.31
N GLY A 115 6.27 5.68 4.43
CA GLY A 115 5.96 4.28 4.67
C GLY A 115 6.48 3.37 3.56
N LYS A 116 6.29 3.73 2.28
CA LYS A 116 6.83 2.97 1.14
C LYS A 116 8.35 2.85 1.18
N THR A 117 9.03 3.96 1.48
CA THR A 117 10.51 3.99 1.60
C THR A 117 10.97 3.10 2.76
N LEU A 118 10.31 3.19 3.92
CA LEU A 118 10.61 2.35 5.08
C LEU A 118 10.38 0.87 4.78
N THR A 119 9.30 0.50 4.09
CA THR A 119 9.05 -0.90 3.68
C THR A 119 10.17 -1.45 2.81
N ILE A 120 10.65 -0.67 1.84
CA ILE A 120 11.77 -1.08 0.98
C ILE A 120 13.04 -1.26 1.80
N LEU A 121 13.38 -0.30 2.66
CA LEU A 121 14.58 -0.36 3.50
C LEU A 121 14.54 -1.54 4.48
N PHE A 122 13.40 -1.75 5.15
CA PHE A 122 13.21 -2.88 6.05
C PHE A 122 13.41 -4.21 5.32
N ALA A 123 12.79 -4.35 4.15
CA ALA A 123 12.85 -5.57 3.39
C ALA A 123 14.25 -5.86 2.79
N ILE A 124 15.03 -4.82 2.45
CA ILE A 124 16.44 -4.98 2.05
C ILE A 124 17.29 -5.48 3.23
N ILE A 125 17.09 -4.90 4.42
CA ILE A 125 17.80 -5.32 5.63
C ILE A 125 17.46 -6.78 5.98
N ASP A 126 16.18 -7.14 5.91
CA ASP A 126 15.73 -8.51 6.13
C ASP A 126 16.33 -9.48 5.12
N LEU A 127 16.34 -9.13 3.83
CA LEU A 127 16.95 -9.95 2.79
C LEU A 127 18.46 -10.13 3.01
N LEU A 128 19.18 -9.07 3.37
CA LEU A 128 20.61 -9.15 3.68
C LEU A 128 20.88 -10.05 4.90
N THR A 129 20.07 -9.90 5.95
CA THR A 129 20.19 -10.69 7.18
C THR A 129 19.85 -12.16 6.93
N ALA A 130 18.80 -12.44 6.15
CA ALA A 130 18.43 -13.79 5.75
C ALA A 130 19.52 -14.46 4.92
N ARG A 131 20.19 -13.71 4.02
CA ARG A 131 21.35 -14.20 3.26
C ARG A 131 22.52 -14.53 4.16
N ALA A 132 22.88 -13.66 5.11
CA ALA A 132 23.95 -13.96 6.05
C ALA A 132 23.67 -15.24 6.84
N GLN A 133 22.41 -15.48 7.21
CA GLN A 133 22.00 -16.71 7.88
C GLN A 133 22.08 -17.94 6.96
N LEU A 134 21.71 -17.79 5.69
CA LEU A 134 21.85 -18.84 4.67
C LEU A 134 23.32 -19.16 4.39
N ASP A 135 24.21 -18.16 4.31
CA ASP A 135 25.65 -18.37 4.14
C ASP A 135 26.24 -19.18 5.31
N GLN A 136 25.76 -18.98 6.54
CA GLN A 136 26.18 -19.79 7.70
C GLN A 136 25.67 -21.24 7.60
N LEU A 137 24.47 -21.45 7.07
CA LEU A 137 23.90 -22.79 6.84
C LEU A 137 24.60 -23.50 5.69
N GLU A 138 24.83 -22.80 4.58
CA GLU A 138 25.61 -23.29 3.43
C GLU A 138 27.06 -23.55 3.82
N VAL A 139 27.70 -22.76 4.69
CA VAL A 139 29.04 -23.06 5.20
C VAL A 139 29.02 -24.37 5.99
N LYS A 140 27.99 -24.59 6.83
CA LYS A 140 27.83 -25.82 7.61
C LYS A 140 27.59 -27.04 6.73
N GLU A 141 26.76 -26.92 5.70
CA GLU A 141 26.48 -27.98 4.72
C GLU A 141 27.63 -28.16 3.73
N SER A 142 28.38 -27.10 3.37
CA SER A 142 29.50 -27.14 2.43
C SER A 142 30.73 -27.88 2.95
N VAL A 143 30.85 -28.05 4.28
CA VAL A 143 31.82 -28.97 4.88
C VAL A 143 31.44 -30.43 4.57
N GLU A 144 30.14 -30.74 4.47
CA GLU A 144 29.63 -32.07 4.12
C GLU A 144 29.52 -32.29 2.59
N ALA A 145 29.34 -31.21 1.80
CA ALA A 145 28.98 -31.27 0.38
C ALA A 145 30.09 -30.89 -0.63
N GLN A 146 31.38 -30.94 -0.27
CA GLN A 146 32.53 -30.59 -1.14
C GLN A 146 32.62 -31.32 -2.52
N LEU A 147 31.69 -32.20 -2.91
CA LEU A 147 31.81 -33.00 -4.14
C LEU A 147 31.13 -32.46 -5.40
N GLN A 148 30.25 -31.45 -5.39
CA GLN A 148 29.71 -30.92 -6.65
C GLN A 148 29.24 -29.47 -6.54
N ARG A 149 30.14 -28.52 -6.83
CA ARG A 149 29.88 -27.08 -6.71
C ARG A 149 30.03 -26.37 -8.04
N ILE A 150 28.91 -25.98 -8.64
CA ILE A 150 28.85 -24.77 -9.48
C ILE A 150 28.39 -23.65 -8.55
N SER A 151 29.32 -22.78 -8.16
CA SER A 151 29.07 -21.61 -7.31
C SER A 151 28.68 -20.44 -8.20
N VAL A 152 27.42 -19.99 -8.10
CA VAL A 152 26.99 -18.72 -8.70
C VAL A 152 27.18 -17.63 -7.64
N PRO A 153 27.95 -16.56 -7.93
CA PRO A 153 28.18 -15.49 -6.95
C PRO A 153 26.87 -14.73 -6.66
N LEU A 154 26.43 -14.76 -5.41
CA LEU A 154 25.19 -14.12 -4.96
C LEU A 154 25.15 -12.60 -5.21
N SER A 155 26.30 -11.92 -5.23
CA SER A 155 26.41 -10.50 -5.60
C SER A 155 25.87 -10.23 -7.01
N LEU A 156 26.14 -11.13 -7.95
CA LEU A 156 25.62 -11.04 -9.33
C LEU A 156 24.09 -11.11 -9.36
N VAL A 157 23.47 -11.94 -8.50
CA VAL A 157 22.01 -12.07 -8.39
C VAL A 157 21.39 -10.79 -7.84
N PHE A 158 21.99 -10.17 -6.82
CA PHE A 158 21.52 -8.89 -6.29
C PHE A 158 21.62 -7.75 -7.30
N PHE A 159 22.75 -7.65 -8.00
CA PHE A 159 22.93 -6.63 -9.03
C PHE A 159 21.97 -6.81 -10.21
N THR A 160 21.78 -8.06 -10.66
CA THR A 160 20.82 -8.35 -11.74
C THR A 160 19.38 -8.06 -11.29
N MET A 161 18.98 -8.47 -10.08
CA MET A 161 17.66 -8.15 -9.52
C MET A 161 17.43 -6.63 -9.39
N PHE A 162 18.43 -5.89 -8.90
CA PHE A 162 18.35 -4.43 -8.79
C PHE A 162 18.22 -3.76 -10.16
N ALA A 163 18.96 -4.24 -11.17
CA ALA A 163 18.82 -3.75 -12.54
C ALA A 163 17.42 -3.98 -13.11
N TYR A 164 16.81 -5.15 -12.87
CA TYR A 164 15.43 -5.43 -13.27
C TYR A 164 14.41 -4.52 -12.56
N LEU A 165 14.63 -4.21 -11.27
CA LEU A 165 13.76 -3.27 -10.54
C LEU A 165 13.82 -1.86 -11.15
N VAL A 166 15.02 -1.34 -11.43
CA VAL A 166 15.18 -0.01 -12.02
C VAL A 166 14.59 0.02 -13.43
N ALA A 167 14.87 -0.99 -14.26
CA ALA A 167 14.31 -1.09 -15.61
C ALA A 167 12.78 -1.14 -15.59
N GLY A 168 12.18 -1.99 -14.75
CA GLY A 168 10.73 -2.07 -14.58
C GLY A 168 10.13 -0.75 -14.10
N SER A 169 10.81 -0.07 -13.16
CA SER A 169 10.37 1.23 -12.63
C SER A 169 10.31 2.30 -13.72
N ILE A 170 11.31 2.34 -14.60
CA ILE A 170 11.36 3.28 -15.73
C ILE A 170 10.21 2.98 -16.71
N ILE A 171 9.98 1.72 -17.03
CA ILE A 171 8.90 1.30 -17.94
C ILE A 171 7.55 1.75 -17.38
N PHE A 172 7.24 1.45 -16.12
CA PHE A 172 5.97 1.86 -15.50
C PHE A 172 5.85 3.38 -15.32
N CYS A 173 6.95 4.09 -15.05
CA CYS A 173 6.97 5.54 -14.96
C CYS A 173 6.56 6.18 -16.31
N VAL A 174 7.10 5.68 -17.42
CA VAL A 174 6.78 6.18 -18.77
C VAL A 174 5.40 5.75 -19.24
N TRP A 175 4.99 4.51 -18.94
CA TRP A 175 3.76 3.95 -19.48
C TRP A 175 2.51 4.39 -18.69
N GLU A 176 2.57 4.36 -17.36
CA GLU A 176 1.44 4.67 -16.48
C GLU A 176 1.49 6.11 -15.94
N GLY A 177 2.58 6.85 -16.19
CA GLY A 177 2.78 8.20 -15.67
C GLY A 177 2.94 8.25 -14.14
N TRP A 178 3.28 7.12 -13.51
CA TRP A 178 3.48 7.03 -12.06
C TRP A 178 4.80 7.68 -11.64
N THR A 179 4.90 8.06 -10.37
CA THR A 179 6.19 8.53 -9.84
C THR A 179 7.17 7.36 -9.76
N PHE A 180 8.46 7.65 -9.94
CA PHE A 180 9.51 6.61 -9.87
C PHE A 180 9.43 5.79 -8.57
N LEU A 181 9.13 6.42 -7.43
CA LEU A 181 8.98 5.72 -6.14
C LEU A 181 7.80 4.75 -6.14
N ASP A 182 6.67 5.14 -6.74
CA ASP A 182 5.48 4.29 -6.81
C ASP A 182 5.72 3.09 -7.73
N SER A 183 6.36 3.31 -8.88
CA SER A 183 6.77 2.26 -9.82
C SER A 183 7.81 1.32 -9.22
N PHE A 184 8.79 1.85 -8.49
CA PHE A 184 9.82 1.05 -7.83
C PHE A 184 9.23 0.20 -6.70
N TYR A 185 8.39 0.80 -5.85
CA TYR A 185 7.67 0.07 -4.81
C TYR A 185 6.80 -1.05 -5.40
N PHE A 186 6.12 -0.78 -6.51
CA PHE A 186 5.33 -1.77 -7.24
C PHE A 186 6.20 -2.93 -7.72
N CYS A 187 7.26 -2.66 -8.48
CA CYS A 187 8.16 -3.70 -9.00
C CYS A 187 8.80 -4.50 -7.88
N TYR A 188 9.16 -3.84 -6.77
CA TYR A 188 9.74 -4.46 -5.59
C TYR A 188 8.80 -5.50 -4.98
N ILE A 189 7.58 -5.08 -4.60
CA ILE A 189 6.58 -5.97 -3.99
C ILE A 189 6.24 -7.15 -4.92
N SER A 190 6.17 -6.92 -6.23
CA SER A 190 5.91 -7.99 -7.20
C SER A 190 7.05 -8.99 -7.34
N LEU A 191 8.31 -8.53 -7.36
CA LEU A 191 9.48 -9.40 -7.55
C LEU A 191 9.91 -10.13 -6.28
N THR A 192 9.73 -9.53 -5.10
CA THR A 192 10.07 -10.17 -3.83
C THR A 192 8.99 -11.15 -3.35
N THR A 193 8.09 -11.58 -4.23
CA THR A 193 7.02 -12.56 -3.96
C THR A 193 5.96 -12.10 -2.94
N ILE A 194 6.20 -10.98 -2.23
CA ILE A 194 5.23 -10.31 -1.34
C ILE A 194 3.91 -10.06 -2.07
N GLY A 195 3.96 -9.77 -3.38
CA GLY A 195 2.80 -9.51 -4.23
C GLY A 195 1.98 -10.75 -4.62
N LEU A 196 2.51 -11.97 -4.52
CA LEU A 196 1.84 -13.19 -5.00
C LEU A 196 0.59 -13.55 -4.19
N LEU A 197 0.52 -13.18 -2.90
CA LEU A 197 -0.69 -13.31 -2.07
C LEU A 197 -1.50 -11.99 -1.96
N VAL A 198 -1.00 -10.90 -2.55
CA VAL A 198 -1.68 -9.57 -2.62
C VAL A 198 -2.55 -9.45 -3.89
N PHE A 199 -2.48 -10.41 -4.82
CA PHE A 199 -3.11 -10.35 -6.15
C PHE A 199 -4.62 -10.02 -6.13
N GLU A 200 -5.37 -10.47 -5.12
CA GLU A 200 -6.81 -10.19 -4.97
C GLU A 200 -7.13 -8.69 -4.80
N GLY A 201 -6.35 -7.95 -4.00
CA GLY A 201 -6.54 -6.50 -3.83
C GLY A 201 -5.89 -5.67 -4.95
N PHE A 202 -4.92 -6.24 -5.64
CA PHE A 202 -4.08 -5.55 -6.61
C PHE A 202 -4.70 -5.46 -8.00
N VAL A 203 -5.45 -6.49 -8.41
CA VAL A 203 -6.31 -6.42 -9.61
C VAL A 203 -7.35 -5.31 -9.45
N GLN A 204 -7.88 -5.10 -8.23
CA GLN A 204 -8.81 -4.02 -7.95
C GLN A 204 -8.15 -2.63 -8.08
N PHE A 205 -6.90 -2.46 -7.64
CA PHE A 205 -6.12 -1.22 -7.80
C PHE A 205 -5.73 -0.96 -9.28
N PHE A 206 -5.33 -2.01 -10.00
CA PHE A 206 -5.00 -1.96 -11.43
C PHE A 206 -6.24 -1.65 -12.29
N LEU A 207 -7.39 -2.24 -11.97
CA LEU A 207 -8.68 -1.94 -12.61
C LEU A 207 -9.20 -0.52 -12.27
N LEU A 208 -8.86 0.01 -11.10
CA LEU A 208 -9.24 1.36 -10.70
C LEU A 208 -8.40 2.45 -11.39
N ILE A 209 -7.14 2.16 -11.73
CA ILE A 209 -6.25 3.07 -12.48
C ILE A 209 -6.55 3.03 -13.99
N ARG A 210 -6.88 1.85 -14.56
CA ARG A 210 -7.21 1.69 -15.99
C ARG A 210 -8.56 2.33 -16.42
N LYS A 211 -9.30 2.97 -15.51
CA LYS A 211 -10.63 3.55 -15.82
C LYS A 211 -10.63 5.02 -16.25
N HIS A 212 -9.51 5.52 -16.76
CA HIS A 212 -9.46 6.79 -17.50
C HIS A 212 -8.69 6.64 -18.80
#